data_AF-A0A970SZX5-F1
#
_entry.id   AF-A0A970SZX5-F1
#
_cell.length_a   1.000
_cell.length_b   1.000
_cell.length_c   1.000
_cell.angle_alpha   90.00
_cell.angle_beta   90.00
_cell.angle_gamma   90.00
#
_symmetry.space_group_name_H-M   'P 1'
#
loop_
_entity.id
_entity.type
_entity.pdbx_description
1 polymer ?
#
loop_
_entity_poly.entity_id
_entity_poly.type
_entity_poly.pdbx_seq_one_letter_code
_entity_poly.pdbx_strand_id
1 'polypeptide(L)' 'MESMGRGSDWVEMKGIQGALLGRRMIRIRNATKGTEFDADAGLTGRQTEIILAGGLLNYTKKQQQPG' A
#
# COMPACT_ATOMS: atom_id res chain seq x y z
N MET A 1 -2.55 7.56 39.09
CA MET A 1 -2.10 7.93 37.73
C MET A 1 -1.72 6.65 37.04
N GLU A 2 -2.70 5.95 36.48
CA GLU A 2 -2.49 4.67 35.82
C GLU A 2 -2.15 4.86 34.35
N SER A 3 -1.24 4.02 33.89
CA SER A 3 -0.48 4.05 32.64
C SER A 3 -1.39 4.02 31.40
N MET A 4 -1.47 5.13 30.66
CA MET A 4 -2.06 5.17 29.32
C MET A 4 -1.09 4.44 28.36
N GLY A 5 -1.49 3.29 27.83
CA GLY A 5 -0.68 2.50 26.91
C GLY A 5 -0.14 3.33 25.73
N ARG A 6 1.03 2.96 25.20
CA ARG A 6 1.63 3.60 24.01
C ARG A 6 0.56 3.67 22.90
N GLY A 7 0.08 4.87 22.58
CA GLY A 7 -1.00 5.06 21.60
C GLY A 7 -0.62 4.56 20.20
N SER A 8 -1.61 4.14 19.42
CA SER A 8 -1.45 3.75 18.01
C SER A 8 -1.04 4.93 17.13
N ASP A 9 -0.23 4.67 16.10
CA ASP A 9 0.13 5.65 15.08
C ASP A 9 -0.90 5.66 13.93
N TRP A 10 -1.24 6.86 13.45
CA TRP A 10 -2.02 7.06 12.23
C TRP A 10 -1.06 7.32 11.07
N VAL A 11 -1.24 6.59 9.97
CA VAL A 11 -0.38 6.70 8.78
C VAL A 11 -1.21 6.97 7.53
N GLU A 12 -0.68 7.82 6.66
CA GLU A 12 -1.26 8.18 5.37
C GLU A 12 -0.32 7.76 4.23
N MET A 13 -0.89 7.21 3.17
CA MET A 13 -0.20 6.85 1.93
C MET A 13 -0.91 7.50 0.75
N LYS A 14 -0.39 8.63 0.27
CA LYS A 14 -0.98 9.35 -0.86
C LYS A 14 -0.42 8.84 -2.18
N GLY A 15 -1.26 8.78 -3.22
CA GLY A 15 -0.83 8.38 -4.56
C GLY A 15 -0.38 6.92 -4.69
N ILE A 16 -0.87 6.02 -3.82
CA ILE A 16 -0.41 4.64 -3.71
C ILE A 16 -0.46 3.87 -5.05
N GLN A 17 -1.49 4.07 -5.85
CA GLN A 17 -1.64 3.40 -7.15
C GLN A 17 -0.48 3.77 -8.11
N GLY A 18 -0.11 5.05 -8.18
CA GLY A 18 1.01 5.51 -8.99
C GLY A 18 2.36 5.01 -8.48
N ALA A 19 2.54 4.98 -7.16
CA ALA A 19 3.74 4.44 -6.53
C ALA A 19 3.95 2.94 -6.85
N LEU A 20 2.86 2.16 -6.84
CA LEU A 20 2.87 0.74 -7.17
C LEU A 20 3.14 0.45 -8.66
N LEU A 21 2.65 1.31 -9.57
CA LEU A 21 2.93 1.21 -11.01
C LEU A 21 4.37 1.60 -11.39
N GLY A 22 5.02 2.41 -10.55
CA GLY A 22 6.38 2.90 -10.77
C GLY A 22 7.46 2.05 -10.08
N ARG A 23 8.26 2.68 -9.22
CA ARG A 23 9.41 2.05 -8.55
C ARG A 23 9.05 1.23 -7.31
N ARG A 24 7.76 1.10 -6.97
CA ARG A 24 7.26 0.42 -5.74
C ARG A 24 7.73 1.06 -4.44
N MET A 25 8.16 2.32 -4.49
CA MET A 25 8.58 3.10 -3.33
C MET A 25 7.43 4.02 -2.92
N ILE A 26 6.93 3.81 -1.71
CA ILE A 26 5.74 4.47 -1.17
C ILE A 26 6.19 5.46 -0.11
N ARG A 27 5.78 6.72 -0.26
CA ARG A 27 5.97 7.71 0.79
C ARG A 27 4.86 7.58 1.83
N ILE A 28 5.25 7.32 3.06
CA ILE A 28 4.36 7.14 4.21
C ILE A 28 4.52 8.36 5.11
N ARG A 29 3.40 9.01 5.43
CA ARG A 29 3.34 10.08 6.44
C ARG A 29 2.74 9.53 7.72
N ASN A 30 3.48 9.60 8.82
CA ASN A 30 2.92 9.39 10.15
C ASN A 30 2.26 10.69 10.62
N ALA A 31 0.93 10.72 10.61
CA ALA A 31 0.13 11.87 11.01
C ALA A 31 0.17 12.13 12.53
N THR A 32 0.41 11.09 13.34
CA THR A 32 0.55 11.23 14.80
C THR A 32 1.85 11.92 15.20
N LYS A 33 2.96 11.58 14.52
CA LYS A 33 4.32 12.05 14.85
C LYS A 33 4.81 13.18 13.95
N GLY A 34 4.08 13.49 12.88
CA GLY A 34 4.46 14.53 11.91
C GLY A 34 5.69 14.17 11.07
N THR A 35 6.05 12.89 10.97
CA THR A 35 7.22 12.41 10.24
C THR A 35 6.84 11.76 8.92
N GLU A 36 7.80 11.70 7.99
CA GLU A 36 7.64 11.05 6.70
C GLU A 36 8.84 10.14 6.42
N PHE A 37 8.60 9.02 5.76
CA PHE A 37 9.63 8.10 5.31
C PHE A 37 9.19 7.37 4.05
N ASP A 38 10.16 6.93 3.26
CA ASP A 38 9.91 6.13 2.07
C ASP A 38 10.10 4.64 2.40
N ALA A 39 9.20 3.80 1.91
CA ALA A 39 9.24 2.35 2.11
C ALA A 39 9.10 1.61 0.77
N ASP A 40 9.88 0.54 0.59
CA ASP A 40 9.68 -0.39 -0.51
C ASP A 40 8.49 -1.30 -0.19
N ALA A 41 7.57 -1.46 -1.15
CA ALA A 41 6.37 -2.28 -0.98
C ALA A 41 6.68 -3.78 -0.88
N GLY A 42 7.85 -4.25 -1.31
CA GLY A 42 8.25 -5.65 -1.30
C GLY A 42 7.45 -6.55 -2.24
N LEU A 43 6.68 -5.97 -3.17
CA LEU A 43 5.77 -6.70 -4.05
C LEU A 43 6.46 -7.10 -5.35
N THR A 44 6.29 -8.35 -5.76
CA THR A 44 6.60 -8.82 -7.12
C THR A 44 5.66 -8.18 -8.16
N GLY A 45 6.03 -8.21 -9.45
CA GLY A 45 5.18 -7.69 -10.53
C GLY A 45 3.76 -8.28 -10.50
N ARG A 46 3.67 -9.61 -10.38
CA ARG A 46 2.38 -10.32 -10.27
C ARG A 46 1.57 -9.87 -9.06
N GLN A 47 2.20 -9.69 -7.90
CA GLN A 47 1.49 -9.23 -6.69
C GLN A 47 0.97 -7.79 -6.86
N THR A 48 1.77 -6.92 -7.48
CA THR A 48 1.33 -5.57 -7.86
C THR A 48 0.10 -5.61 -8.78
N GLU A 49 0.12 -6.42 -9.84
CA GLU A 49 -1.01 -6.56 -10.76
C GLU A 49 -2.28 -7.08 -10.06
N ILE A 50 -2.12 -8.03 -9.14
CA ILE A 50 -3.23 -8.56 -8.34
C ILE A 50 -3.85 -7.47 -7.45
N ILE A 51 -3.02 -6.69 -6.75
CA ILE A 51 -3.51 -5.59 -5.89
C ILE A 51 -4.19 -4.52 -6.74
N LEU A 52 -3.61 -4.15 -7.88
CA LEU A 52 -4.18 -3.16 -8.80
C LEU A 52 -5.49 -3.62 -9.44
N ALA A 53 -5.70 -4.94 -9.58
CA ALA A 53 -6.98 -5.50 -10.01
C ALA A 53 -8.04 -5.51 -8.89
N GLY A 54 -7.69 -5.12 -7.66
CA GLY A 54 -8.57 -5.19 -6.50
C GLY A 54 -8.67 -6.59 -5.88
N GLY A 55 -7.68 -7.45 -6.12
CA GLY A 55 -7.59 -8.78 -5.53
C GLY A 55 -7.44 -9.90 -6.55
N LEU A 56 -7.09 -11.09 -6.05
CA LEU A 56 -6.73 -12.23 -6.89
C LEU A 56 -7.88 -12.68 -7.81
N LEU A 57 -9.11 -12.71 -7.29
CA LEU A 57 -10.29 -13.10 -8.07
C LEU A 57 -10.53 -12.17 -9.26
N ASN A 58 -10.34 -10.87 -9.07
CA ASN A 58 -10.53 -9.90 -10.14
C ASN A 58 -9.40 -10.02 -11.17
N TYR A 59 -8.17 -10.24 -10.70
CA TYR A 59 -7.02 -10.52 -11.57
C TYR A 59 -7.25 -11.77 -12.42
N THR A 60 -7.73 -12.88 -11.85
CA THR A 60 -7.99 -14.12 -12.61
C THR A 60 -9.15 -13.96 -13.59
N LYS A 61 -10.23 -13.27 -13.21
CA LYS A 61 -11.34 -12.96 -14.13
C LYS A 61 -10.86 -12.17 -15.35
N LYS A 62 -10.01 -11.16 -15.15
CA LYS A 62 -9.44 -10.35 -16.23
C LYS A 62 -8.56 -11.17 -17.19
N GLN A 63 -7.86 -12.17 -16.67
CA GLN A 63 -7.01 -13.07 -17.48
C GLN A 63 -7.82 -14.10 -18.29
N GLN A 64 -9.05 -14.42 -17.86
CA GLN A 64 -9.91 -15.40 -18.52
C GLN A 64 -10.87 -14.78 -19.54
N GLN A 65 -11.02 -13.46 -19.56
CA GLN A 65 -11.88 -12.77 -20.49
C GLN A 65 -11.06 -12.40 -21.74
N PRO A 66 -11.29 -13.04 -22.90
CA PRO A 66 -10.70 -12.56 -24.14
C PRO A 66 -11.19 -11.13 -24.39
N GLY A 67 -10.25 -10.23 -24.69
CA GLY A 67 -10.54 -8.84 -25.07
C GLY A 67 -11.23 -8.74 -26.42
#